data_AF-A0A7X7DXI0-F1
#
_entry.id   AF-A0A7X7DXI0-F1
#
_cell.length_a   1.000
_cell.length_b   1.000
_cell.length_c   1.000
_cell.angle_alpha   90.00
_cell.angle_beta   90.00
_cell.angle_gamma   90.00
#
_symmetry.space_group_name_H-M   'P 1'
#
loop_
_entity.id
_entity.type
_entity.pdbx_description
1 polymer ?
#
loop_
_entity_poly.entity_id
_entity_poly.type
_entity_poly.pdbx_seq_one_letter_code
_entity_poly.pdbx_strand_id
1 'polypeptide(L)'
;MVITSEILTIQNLEIARHIITNSQTIAICGHKNPDGDSIGALLSLGLGLESIGKTVFMVCEDPVPLQYQALPGVSKILKNLHRTVDIAIAVDCGSKDMIGSNYEIFERANAVIEIDHHRSRTPFGEISLVDPNASSAGELVYQLLEMLDIPITIQIAQNILTSLIVETNSFRLPGIRYRTFQICAELLKTGVDFYKLSEAVYWITSKATALLSGACMSKCKFSSSGEIVWATLSLSDYKKAGASDADADPIAEKLRAIQGVKIAILFRERTDKLLRVSMRSKE
;
A
#
# COMPACT_ATOMS: atom_id res chain seq x y z
N MET A 1 15.61 25.75 8.96
CA MET A 1 15.42 25.71 7.50
C MET A 1 14.16 24.89 7.28
N VAL A 2 13.05 25.52 6.91
CA VAL A 2 11.77 24.84 6.76
C VAL A 2 11.87 24.01 5.48
N ILE A 3 11.95 22.70 5.62
CA ILE A 3 11.82 21.76 4.49
C ILE A 3 10.38 21.94 4.01
N THR A 4 10.20 22.66 2.91
CA THR A 4 8.91 22.78 2.26
C THR A 4 8.43 21.38 1.92
N SER A 5 7.19 21.07 2.29
CA SER A 5 6.48 19.85 1.93
C SER A 5 6.25 19.84 0.41
N GLU A 6 7.32 19.63 -0.36
CA GLU A 6 7.32 19.85 -1.81
C GLU A 6 6.26 18.97 -2.46
N ILE A 7 5.26 19.68 -2.96
CA ILE A 7 4.16 19.22 -3.80
C ILE A 7 4.77 18.68 -5.09
N LEU A 8 4.15 17.68 -5.70
CA LEU A 8 4.47 17.18 -7.04
C LEU A 8 4.57 18.38 -8.00
N THR A 9 5.80 18.77 -8.34
CA THR A 9 6.06 19.87 -9.27
C THR A 9 6.45 19.30 -10.62
N ILE A 10 6.14 20.05 -11.69
CA ILE A 10 6.63 19.74 -13.05
C ILE A 10 8.17 19.62 -13.04
N GLN A 11 8.85 20.45 -12.24
CA GLN A 11 10.30 20.42 -12.10
C GLN A 11 10.81 19.09 -11.51
N ASN A 12 10.24 18.63 -10.39
CA ASN A 12 10.66 17.37 -9.76
C ASN A 12 10.36 16.18 -10.68
N LEU A 13 9.22 16.23 -11.39
CA LEU A 13 8.86 15.27 -12.42
C LEU A 13 9.89 15.22 -13.56
N GLU A 14 10.34 16.36 -14.09
CA GLU A 14 11.36 16.41 -15.15
C GLU A 14 12.73 15.92 -14.66
N ILE A 15 13.10 16.24 -13.41
CA ILE A 15 14.33 15.74 -12.79
C ILE A 15 14.27 14.21 -12.65
N ALA A 16 13.17 13.68 -12.12
CA ALA A 16 12.95 12.24 -12.00
C ALA A 16 12.99 11.56 -13.37
N ARG A 17 12.31 12.12 -14.38
CA ARG A 17 12.33 11.64 -15.76
C ARG A 17 13.76 11.56 -16.29
N HIS A 18 14.53 12.64 -16.17
CA HIS A 18 15.91 12.69 -16.63
C HIS A 18 16.78 11.62 -15.96
N ILE A 19 16.69 11.47 -14.64
CA ILE A 19 17.47 10.50 -13.87
C ILE A 19 17.09 9.06 -14.24
N ILE A 20 15.79 8.76 -14.33
CA ILE A 20 15.28 7.44 -14.71
C ILE A 20 15.73 7.08 -16.15
N THR A 21 15.62 8.02 -17.09
CA THR A 21 16.02 7.79 -18.49
C THR A 21 17.51 7.44 -18.59
N ASN A 22 18.38 8.11 -17.81
CA ASN A 22 19.84 7.91 -17.85
C ASN A 22 20.37 6.78 -16.94
N SER A 23 19.51 6.15 -16.14
CA SER A 23 19.88 5.02 -15.27
C SER A 23 19.59 3.68 -15.94
N GLN A 24 20.33 2.61 -15.63
CA GLN A 24 20.07 1.28 -16.17
C GLN A 24 19.56 0.29 -15.13
N THR A 25 20.08 0.35 -13.91
CA THR A 25 19.71 -0.52 -12.80
C THR A 25 18.91 0.24 -11.75
N ILE A 26 17.70 -0.23 -11.46
CA ILE A 26 16.73 0.49 -10.64
C ILE A 26 16.21 -0.47 -9.57
N ALA A 27 16.32 -0.09 -8.30
CA ALA A 27 15.60 -0.77 -7.23
C ALA A 27 14.32 0.01 -6.90
N ILE A 28 13.20 -0.69 -6.72
CA ILE A 28 11.92 -0.11 -6.28
C ILE A 28 11.53 -0.81 -4.99
N CYS A 29 11.34 -0.07 -3.91
CA CYS A 29 10.97 -0.63 -2.62
C CYS A 29 9.64 -0.08 -2.13
N GLY A 30 8.77 -0.98 -1.67
CA GLY A 30 7.56 -0.66 -0.90
C GLY A 30 7.82 -0.73 0.60
N HIS A 31 6.80 -0.42 1.41
CA HIS A 31 6.91 -0.46 2.86
C HIS A 31 6.76 -1.90 3.43
N LYS A 32 7.26 -2.11 4.64
CA LYS A 32 6.98 -3.28 5.49
C LYS A 32 5.48 -3.38 5.79
N ASN A 33 4.97 -4.59 5.98
CA ASN A 33 3.54 -4.89 6.05
C ASN A 33 2.78 -4.26 4.87
N PRO A 34 3.15 -4.60 3.62
CA PRO A 34 2.67 -3.90 2.44
C PRO A 34 1.17 -4.06 2.27
N ASP A 35 0.50 -3.00 1.83
CA ASP A 35 -0.90 -3.05 1.42
C ASP A 35 -1.05 -3.02 -0.11
N GLY A 36 -2.27 -2.77 -0.59
CA GLY A 36 -2.55 -2.78 -2.02
C GLY A 36 -2.03 -1.55 -2.75
N ASP A 37 -1.84 -0.42 -2.07
CA ASP A 37 -1.26 0.76 -2.68
C ASP A 37 0.23 0.57 -2.91
N SER A 38 0.96 0.18 -1.85
CA SER A 38 2.39 -0.08 -1.96
C SER A 38 2.72 -1.16 -2.99
N ILE A 39 2.02 -2.31 -2.97
CA ILE A 39 2.25 -3.38 -3.96
C ILE A 39 1.82 -2.95 -5.36
N GLY A 40 0.67 -2.30 -5.50
CA GLY A 40 0.17 -1.83 -6.79
C GLY A 40 1.13 -0.82 -7.43
N ALA A 41 1.59 0.18 -6.67
CA ALA A 41 2.55 1.18 -7.13
C ALA A 41 3.89 0.56 -7.53
N LEU A 42 4.42 -0.33 -6.68
CA LEU A 42 5.69 -1.04 -6.91
C LEU A 42 5.67 -1.88 -8.18
N LEU A 43 4.62 -2.69 -8.37
CA LEU A 43 4.48 -3.53 -9.55
C LEU A 43 4.22 -2.71 -10.82
N SER A 44 3.41 -1.65 -10.74
CA SER A 44 3.09 -0.79 -11.88
C SER A 44 4.34 -0.10 -12.42
N LEU A 45 5.11 0.53 -11.52
CA LEU A 45 6.35 1.21 -11.89
C LEU A 45 7.39 0.19 -12.38
N GLY A 46 7.50 -0.95 -11.71
CA GLY A 46 8.47 -1.97 -12.07
C GLY A 46 8.24 -2.55 -13.46
N LEU A 47 7.02 -2.98 -13.76
CA LEU A 47 6.66 -3.49 -15.09
C LEU A 47 6.79 -2.42 -16.17
N GLY A 48 6.44 -1.16 -15.87
CA GLY A 48 6.61 -0.04 -16.79
C GLY A 48 8.07 0.19 -17.16
N LEU A 49 8.96 0.26 -16.17
CA LEU A 49 10.39 0.48 -16.39
C LEU A 49 11.08 -0.72 -17.07
N GLU A 50 10.68 -1.95 -16.74
CA GLU A 50 11.13 -3.14 -17.48
C GLU A 50 10.76 -3.07 -18.97
N SER A 51 9.58 -2.54 -19.32
CA SER A 51 9.09 -2.47 -20.70
C SER A 51 9.95 -1.57 -21.62
N ILE A 52 10.68 -0.62 -21.04
CA ILE A 52 11.63 0.25 -21.75
C ILE A 52 13.10 -0.21 -21.58
N GLY A 53 13.30 -1.46 -21.19
CA GLY A 53 14.63 -2.11 -21.18
C GLY A 53 15.48 -1.83 -19.95
N LYS A 54 14.92 -1.29 -18.87
CA LYS A 54 15.64 -1.13 -17.60
C LYS A 54 15.76 -2.47 -16.87
N THR A 55 16.82 -2.62 -16.09
CA THR A 55 16.98 -3.74 -15.16
C THR A 55 16.38 -3.34 -13.82
N VAL A 56 15.20 -3.86 -13.51
CA VAL A 56 14.44 -3.46 -12.31
C VAL A 56 14.45 -4.55 -11.24
N PHE A 57 14.70 -4.15 -10.00
CA PHE A 57 14.57 -4.98 -8.81
C PHE A 57 13.41 -4.46 -7.96
N MET A 58 12.30 -5.17 -7.97
CA MET A 58 11.16 -4.90 -7.10
C MET A 58 11.38 -5.59 -5.75
N VAL A 59 11.38 -4.85 -4.65
CA VAL A 59 11.79 -5.36 -3.34
C VAL A 59 10.76 -5.01 -2.26
N CYS A 60 10.39 -5.98 -1.44
CA CYS A 60 9.57 -5.76 -0.25
C CYS A 60 9.99 -6.75 0.84
N GLU A 61 10.26 -6.26 2.05
CA GLU A 61 10.80 -7.09 3.15
C GLU A 61 9.80 -8.16 3.63
N ASP A 62 8.53 -7.76 3.73
CA ASP A 62 7.47 -8.59 4.27
C ASP A 62 6.68 -9.30 3.15
N PRO A 63 6.09 -10.47 3.44
CA PRO A 63 5.31 -11.21 2.46
C PRO A 63 4.11 -10.42 1.93
N VAL A 64 3.83 -10.57 0.63
CA VAL A 64 2.65 -9.99 -0.01
C VAL A 64 1.37 -10.64 0.51
N PRO A 65 0.38 -9.86 1.01
CA PRO A 65 -0.92 -10.36 1.45
C PRO A 65 -1.64 -11.22 0.41
N LEU A 66 -2.44 -12.18 0.87
CA LEU A 66 -3.13 -13.17 0.03
C LEU A 66 -3.95 -12.51 -1.10
N GLN A 67 -4.67 -11.44 -0.79
CA GLN A 67 -5.52 -10.73 -1.75
C GLN A 67 -4.75 -10.05 -2.90
N TYR A 68 -3.43 -9.90 -2.77
CA TYR A 68 -2.56 -9.29 -3.79
C TYR A 68 -1.66 -10.31 -4.49
N GLN A 69 -1.73 -11.61 -4.13
CA GLN A 69 -0.90 -12.65 -4.75
C GLN A 69 -1.29 -13.00 -6.19
N ALA A 70 -2.44 -12.54 -6.65
CA ALA A 70 -2.86 -12.71 -8.05
C ALA A 70 -2.41 -11.54 -8.94
N LEU A 71 -1.77 -10.51 -8.38
CA LEU A 71 -1.38 -9.32 -9.14
C LEU A 71 -0.28 -9.63 -10.15
N PRO A 72 -0.38 -9.09 -11.39
CA PRO A 72 0.67 -9.25 -12.40
C PRO A 72 2.04 -8.79 -11.90
N GLY A 73 3.03 -9.68 -12.00
CA GLY A 73 4.41 -9.39 -11.62
C GLY A 73 4.76 -9.68 -10.16
N VAL A 74 3.80 -10.05 -9.30
CA VAL A 74 4.04 -10.29 -7.87
C VAL A 74 5.14 -11.32 -7.59
N SER A 75 5.27 -12.34 -8.46
CA SER A 75 6.30 -13.37 -8.35
C SER A 75 7.73 -12.86 -8.58
N LYS A 76 7.87 -11.63 -9.11
CA LYS A 76 9.16 -10.96 -9.30
C LYS A 76 9.62 -10.18 -8.07
N ILE A 77 8.76 -10.01 -7.06
CA ILE A 77 9.11 -9.28 -5.85
C ILE A 77 10.14 -10.08 -5.06
N LEU A 78 11.29 -9.45 -4.83
CA LEU A 78 12.37 -9.98 -4.01
C LEU A 78 12.14 -9.60 -2.56
N LYS A 79 12.47 -10.51 -1.64
CA LYS A 79 12.45 -10.20 -0.21
C LYS A 79 13.52 -9.17 0.17
N ASN A 80 14.71 -9.35 -0.38
CA ASN A 80 15.86 -8.50 -0.13
C ASN A 80 16.74 -8.38 -1.37
N LEU A 81 17.66 -7.42 -1.32
CA LEU A 81 18.56 -7.13 -2.41
C LEU A 81 19.89 -6.58 -1.88
N HIS A 82 20.97 -7.34 -2.04
CA HIS A 82 22.31 -6.93 -1.63
C HIS A 82 23.18 -6.56 -2.84
N ARG A 83 22.94 -5.39 -3.45
CA ARG A 83 23.72 -4.88 -4.59
C ARG A 83 23.65 -3.36 -4.71
N THR A 84 24.64 -2.78 -5.36
CA THR A 84 24.57 -1.40 -5.86
C THR A 84 23.66 -1.33 -7.08
N VAL A 85 22.91 -0.23 -7.17
CA VAL A 85 22.03 0.13 -8.29
C VAL A 85 22.28 1.60 -8.65
N ASP A 86 21.93 2.00 -9.87
CA ASP A 86 22.08 3.39 -10.28
C ASP A 86 21.13 4.28 -9.46
N ILE A 87 19.88 3.86 -9.31
CA ILE A 87 18.87 4.58 -8.52
C ILE A 87 18.02 3.65 -7.67
N ALA A 88 17.57 4.16 -6.52
CA ALA A 88 16.58 3.54 -5.66
C ALA A 88 15.32 4.40 -5.60
N ILE A 89 14.16 3.79 -5.76
CA ILE A 89 12.86 4.45 -5.71
C ILE A 89 12.06 3.87 -4.55
N ALA A 90 11.63 4.71 -3.62
CA ALA A 90 10.68 4.34 -2.59
C ALA A 90 9.27 4.70 -3.06
N VAL A 91 8.35 3.74 -3.02
CA VAL A 91 6.94 3.97 -3.31
C VAL A 91 6.13 3.76 -2.04
N ASP A 92 5.24 4.71 -1.76
CA ASP A 92 4.31 4.65 -0.63
C ASP A 92 5.03 4.53 0.73
N CYS A 93 6.15 5.24 0.87
CA CYS A 93 7.00 5.20 2.06
C CYS A 93 7.21 6.62 2.60
N GLY A 94 6.48 6.97 3.65
CA GLY A 94 6.60 8.27 4.31
C GLY A 94 7.88 8.45 5.12
N SER A 95 8.65 7.39 5.38
CA SER A 95 9.95 7.47 6.04
C SER A 95 10.81 6.24 5.72
N LYS A 96 12.13 6.38 5.90
CA LYS A 96 13.07 5.26 5.71
C LYS A 96 12.77 4.04 6.60
N ASP A 97 12.20 4.26 7.79
CA ASP A 97 11.90 3.19 8.74
C ASP A 97 10.80 2.24 8.21
N MET A 98 9.96 2.73 7.29
CA MET A 98 8.94 1.94 6.62
C MET A 98 9.54 0.93 5.64
N ILE A 99 10.67 1.24 5.00
CA ILE A 99 11.38 0.32 4.08
C ILE A 99 11.99 -0.87 4.84
N GLY A 100 12.47 -0.63 6.06
CA GLY A 100 13.09 -1.66 6.89
C GLY A 100 14.54 -1.95 6.52
N SER A 101 14.93 -3.22 6.62
CA SER A 101 16.28 -3.72 6.37
C SER A 101 16.76 -3.47 4.93
N ASN A 102 15.84 -3.35 3.97
CA ASN A 102 16.14 -3.01 2.58
C ASN A 102 16.59 -1.54 2.38
N TYR A 103 16.58 -0.71 3.43
CA TYR A 103 17.09 0.67 3.34
C TYR A 103 18.57 0.73 2.93
N GLU A 104 19.36 -0.32 3.18
CA GLU A 104 20.75 -0.40 2.73
C GLU A 104 20.92 -0.27 1.20
N ILE A 105 19.86 -0.56 0.42
CA ILE A 105 19.87 -0.38 -1.05
C ILE A 105 19.98 1.11 -1.37
N PHE A 106 19.25 1.95 -0.62
CA PHE A 106 19.20 3.39 -0.78
C PHE A 106 20.53 4.04 -0.39
N GLU A 107 21.20 3.53 0.64
CA GLU A 107 22.53 3.99 1.05
C GLU A 107 23.62 3.72 -0.01
N ARG A 108 23.37 2.77 -0.92
CA ARG A 108 24.30 2.36 -1.97
C ARG A 108 23.92 2.88 -3.36
N ALA A 109 22.75 3.50 -3.51
CA ALA A 109 22.27 4.04 -4.79
C ALA A 109 22.93 5.39 -5.09
N ASN A 110 23.07 5.75 -6.38
CA ASN A 110 23.63 7.05 -6.76
C ASN A 110 22.60 8.18 -6.62
N ALA A 111 21.31 7.87 -6.66
CA ALA A 111 20.22 8.79 -6.35
C ALA A 111 18.99 8.05 -5.80
N VAL A 112 18.21 8.78 -4.99
CA VAL A 112 16.99 8.30 -4.36
C VAL A 112 15.80 9.16 -4.78
N ILE A 113 14.73 8.48 -5.21
CA ILE A 113 13.44 9.10 -5.54
C ILE A 113 12.37 8.57 -4.57
N GLU A 114 11.58 9.47 -4.01
CA GLU A 114 10.42 9.15 -3.18
C GLU A 114 9.13 9.44 -3.97
N ILE A 115 8.21 8.48 -4.03
CA ILE A 115 6.86 8.64 -4.58
C ILE A 115 5.87 8.35 -3.47
N ASP A 116 5.17 9.37 -2.97
CA ASP A 116 4.31 9.21 -1.81
C ASP A 116 3.17 10.24 -1.79
N HIS A 117 2.05 9.90 -1.15
CA HIS A 117 0.89 10.78 -1.00
C HIS A 117 0.55 11.05 0.48
N HIS A 118 1.32 10.50 1.43
CA HIS A 118 1.11 10.77 2.84
C HIS A 118 1.37 12.24 3.21
N ARG A 119 0.52 12.80 4.09
CA ARG A 119 0.72 14.16 4.65
C ARG A 119 1.84 14.21 5.68
N SER A 120 1.94 13.17 6.51
CA SER A 120 2.93 13.07 7.58
C SER A 120 4.11 12.23 7.12
N ARG A 121 5.26 12.87 6.86
CA ARG A 121 6.45 12.21 6.29
C ARG A 121 7.73 12.74 6.90
N THR A 122 8.77 11.92 6.85
CA THR A 122 10.16 12.24 7.16
C THR A 122 10.98 11.93 5.89
N PRO A 123 11.10 12.91 4.97
CA PRO A 123 11.77 12.71 3.68
C PRO A 123 13.20 12.20 3.84
N PHE A 124 13.64 11.32 2.94
CA PHE A 124 14.97 10.73 2.96
C PHE A 124 15.62 10.60 1.57
N GLY A 125 14.93 10.97 0.50
CA GLY A 125 15.47 11.01 -0.86
C GLY A 125 15.85 12.40 -1.31
N GLU A 126 16.68 12.50 -2.34
CA GLU A 126 17.01 13.79 -2.97
C GLU A 126 15.86 14.35 -3.81
N ILE A 127 15.01 13.46 -4.36
CA ILE A 127 13.89 13.84 -5.23
C ILE A 127 12.59 13.30 -4.65
N SER A 128 11.64 14.20 -4.39
CA SER A 128 10.31 13.87 -3.86
C SER A 128 9.24 14.17 -4.91
N LEU A 129 8.51 13.13 -5.34
CA LEU A 129 7.31 13.19 -6.17
C LEU A 129 6.08 12.97 -5.28
N VAL A 130 5.55 14.05 -4.69
CA VAL A 130 4.57 13.91 -3.60
C VAL A 130 3.36 14.81 -3.78
N ASP A 131 2.18 14.22 -3.89
CA ASP A 131 0.91 14.96 -3.84
C ASP A 131 0.02 14.43 -2.71
N PRO A 132 -0.10 15.16 -1.58
CA PRO A 132 -0.99 14.77 -0.49
C PRO A 132 -2.49 14.81 -0.80
N ASN A 133 -2.86 15.21 -2.01
CA ASN A 133 -4.22 15.15 -2.52
C ASN A 133 -4.41 14.07 -3.60
N ALA A 134 -3.34 13.37 -4.01
CA ALA A 134 -3.48 12.16 -4.81
C ALA A 134 -4.19 11.07 -4.00
N SER A 135 -5.01 10.27 -4.67
CA SER A 135 -5.77 9.24 -3.97
C SER A 135 -4.91 8.09 -3.48
N SER A 136 -3.72 7.90 -4.06
CA SER A 136 -2.81 6.79 -3.79
C SER A 136 -1.42 7.05 -4.41
N ALA A 137 -0.40 6.32 -3.98
CA ALA A 137 0.89 6.26 -4.65
C ALA A 137 0.75 5.72 -6.09
N GLY A 138 -0.17 4.80 -6.34
CA GLY A 138 -0.50 4.34 -7.69
C GLY A 138 -0.97 5.46 -8.64
N GLU A 139 -1.71 6.46 -8.15
CA GLU A 139 -2.09 7.65 -8.94
C GLU A 139 -0.86 8.46 -9.37
N LEU A 140 0.15 8.56 -8.51
CA LEU A 140 1.41 9.25 -8.80
C LEU A 140 2.28 8.44 -9.77
N VAL A 141 2.34 7.13 -9.60
CA VAL A 141 3.02 6.23 -10.53
C VAL A 141 2.40 6.31 -11.93
N TYR A 142 1.07 6.36 -12.05
CA TYR A 142 0.40 6.57 -13.34
C TYR A 142 0.90 7.84 -14.05
N GLN A 143 0.94 8.96 -13.32
CA GLN A 143 1.41 10.24 -13.87
C GLN A 143 2.87 10.20 -14.30
N LEU A 144 3.72 9.53 -13.51
CA LEU A 144 5.13 9.34 -13.88
C LEU A 144 5.28 8.46 -15.13
N LEU A 145 4.49 7.39 -15.26
CA LEU A 145 4.49 6.53 -16.45
C LEU A 145 4.02 7.28 -17.70
N GLU A 146 2.96 8.09 -17.60
CA GLU A 146 2.53 8.98 -18.69
C GLU A 146 3.66 9.92 -19.11
N MET A 147 4.37 10.51 -18.15
CA MET A 147 5.47 11.44 -18.42
C MET A 147 6.70 10.77 -19.06
N LEU A 148 6.92 9.49 -18.76
CA LEU A 148 7.98 8.69 -19.38
C LEU A 148 7.58 8.13 -20.75
N ASP A 149 6.40 8.50 -21.27
CA ASP A 149 5.80 7.95 -22.49
C ASP A 149 5.69 6.41 -22.45
N ILE A 150 5.51 5.82 -21.27
CA ILE A 150 5.41 4.37 -21.08
C ILE A 150 3.95 3.93 -21.29
N PRO A 151 3.66 3.04 -22.25
CA PRO A 151 2.31 2.57 -22.48
C PRO A 151 1.76 1.77 -21.29
N ILE A 152 0.54 2.10 -20.87
CA ILE A 152 -0.16 1.39 -19.80
C ILE A 152 -0.77 0.11 -20.35
N THR A 153 -0.11 -1.02 -20.10
CA THR A 153 -0.64 -2.35 -20.44
C THR A 153 -1.77 -2.76 -19.48
N ILE A 154 -2.56 -3.77 -19.82
CA ILE A 154 -3.59 -4.33 -18.92
C ILE A 154 -3.01 -4.78 -17.56
N GLN A 155 -1.77 -5.28 -17.54
CA GLN A 155 -1.10 -5.72 -16.32
C GLN A 155 -0.74 -4.54 -15.41
N ILE A 156 -0.17 -3.48 -16.00
CA ILE A 156 0.11 -2.23 -15.29
C ILE A 156 -1.21 -1.62 -14.80
N ALA A 157 -2.24 -1.62 -15.64
CA ALA A 157 -3.54 -1.07 -15.29
C ALA A 157 -4.21 -1.79 -14.11
N GLN A 158 -4.11 -3.11 -14.04
CA GLN A 158 -4.59 -3.90 -12.90
C GLN A 158 -3.89 -3.51 -11.60
N ASN A 159 -2.57 -3.32 -11.64
CA ASN A 159 -1.79 -2.93 -10.48
C ASN A 159 -2.13 -1.51 -10.01
N ILE A 160 -2.23 -0.54 -10.94
CA ILE A 160 -2.62 0.84 -10.60
C ILE A 160 -4.06 0.87 -10.06
N LEU A 161 -5.01 0.17 -10.69
CA LEU A 161 -6.38 0.10 -10.19
C LEU A 161 -6.45 -0.49 -8.77
N THR A 162 -5.59 -1.44 -8.43
CA THR A 162 -5.50 -1.99 -7.07
C THR A 162 -5.14 -0.91 -6.06
N SER A 163 -4.11 -0.12 -6.35
CA SER A 163 -3.74 1.03 -5.51
C SER A 163 -4.91 1.99 -5.32
N LEU A 164 -5.58 2.38 -6.40
CA LEU A 164 -6.69 3.33 -6.35
C LEU A 164 -7.85 2.80 -5.52
N ILE A 165 -8.28 1.55 -5.73
CA ILE A 165 -9.43 1.02 -4.97
C ILE A 165 -9.08 0.80 -3.51
N VAL A 166 -7.91 0.25 -3.19
CA VAL A 166 -7.54 -0.03 -1.80
C VAL A 166 -7.49 1.24 -0.99
N GLU A 167 -6.76 2.25 -1.48
CA GLU A 167 -6.51 3.48 -0.72
C GLU A 167 -7.77 4.36 -0.62
N THR A 168 -8.64 4.35 -1.63
CA THR A 168 -9.92 5.06 -1.57
C THR A 168 -11.03 4.27 -0.87
N ASN A 169 -10.75 3.06 -0.39
CA ASN A 169 -11.74 2.10 0.08
C ASN A 169 -12.89 1.92 -0.94
N SER A 170 -12.55 1.60 -2.18
CA SER A 170 -13.44 1.55 -3.35
C SER A 170 -14.25 2.83 -3.52
N PHE A 171 -13.57 3.96 -3.47
CA PHE A 171 -14.14 5.30 -3.65
C PHE A 171 -15.14 5.74 -2.58
N ARG A 172 -15.05 5.18 -1.37
CA ARG A 172 -15.94 5.50 -0.23
C ARG A 172 -15.38 6.55 0.71
N LEU A 173 -14.09 6.89 0.61
CA LEU A 173 -13.46 7.91 1.44
C LEU A 173 -13.68 9.34 0.89
N PRO A 174 -13.67 10.38 1.75
CA PRO A 174 -13.77 11.77 1.30
C PRO A 174 -12.50 12.23 0.57
N GLY A 175 -12.60 13.34 -0.17
CA GLY A 175 -11.43 14.02 -0.77
C GLY A 175 -10.92 13.43 -2.09
N ILE A 176 -11.60 12.43 -2.65
CA ILE A 176 -11.22 11.84 -3.94
C ILE A 176 -11.47 12.84 -5.07
N ARG A 177 -10.44 13.07 -5.90
CA ARG A 177 -10.47 14.09 -6.96
C ARG A 177 -11.10 13.55 -8.24
N TYR A 178 -11.59 14.46 -9.08
CA TYR A 178 -12.04 14.12 -10.44
C TYR A 178 -10.95 13.39 -11.25
N ARG A 179 -9.68 13.79 -11.08
CA ARG A 179 -8.54 13.17 -11.76
C ARG A 179 -8.44 11.68 -11.48
N THR A 180 -8.68 11.25 -10.24
CA THR A 180 -8.70 9.82 -9.86
C THR A 180 -9.69 9.03 -10.71
N PHE A 181 -10.91 9.55 -10.90
CA PHE A 181 -11.92 8.88 -11.73
C PHE A 181 -11.59 8.89 -13.22
N GLN A 182 -10.92 9.93 -13.73
CA GLN A 182 -10.42 9.92 -15.11
C GLN A 182 -9.37 8.84 -15.32
N ILE A 183 -8.43 8.72 -14.39
CA ILE A 183 -7.39 7.69 -14.42
C ILE A 183 -8.07 6.32 -14.42
N CYS A 184 -9.05 6.07 -13.54
CA CYS A 184 -9.83 4.83 -13.56
C CYS A 184 -10.45 4.55 -14.94
N ALA A 185 -11.05 5.56 -15.58
CA ALA A 185 -11.64 5.40 -16.92
C ALA A 185 -10.58 5.00 -17.96
N GLU A 186 -9.40 5.62 -17.95
CA GLU A 186 -8.29 5.26 -18.85
C GLU A 186 -7.76 3.84 -18.58
N LEU A 187 -7.61 3.45 -17.30
CA LEU A 187 -7.17 2.10 -16.93
C LEU A 187 -8.17 1.04 -17.38
N LEU A 188 -9.47 1.30 -17.26
CA LEU A 188 -10.53 0.38 -17.71
C LEU A 188 -10.55 0.20 -19.23
N LYS A 189 -10.13 1.20 -20.02
CA LYS A 189 -10.02 1.06 -21.50
C LYS A 189 -9.02 -0.02 -21.92
N THR A 190 -8.06 -0.38 -21.06
CA THR A 190 -7.10 -1.46 -21.34
C THR A 190 -7.74 -2.87 -21.32
N GLY A 191 -8.99 -2.99 -20.87
CA GLY A 191 -9.73 -4.24 -20.79
C GLY A 191 -9.62 -4.94 -19.43
N VAL A 192 -9.19 -4.24 -18.37
CA VAL A 192 -9.16 -4.80 -17.02
C VAL A 192 -10.54 -5.30 -16.61
N ASP A 193 -10.61 -6.56 -16.19
CA ASP A 193 -11.79 -7.14 -15.55
C ASP A 193 -11.89 -6.63 -14.10
N PHE A 194 -12.53 -5.47 -13.94
CA PHE A 194 -12.67 -4.81 -12.64
C PHE A 194 -13.43 -5.67 -11.63
N TYR A 195 -14.41 -6.46 -12.09
CA TYR A 195 -15.14 -7.38 -11.22
C TYR A 195 -14.20 -8.39 -10.59
N LYS A 196 -13.39 -9.10 -11.38
CA LYS A 196 -12.43 -10.07 -10.85
C LYS A 196 -11.38 -9.44 -9.95
N LEU A 197 -10.93 -8.24 -10.31
CA LEU A 197 -9.98 -7.49 -9.46
C LEU A 197 -10.60 -7.17 -8.09
N SER A 198 -11.81 -6.61 -8.08
CA SER A 198 -12.54 -6.28 -6.85
C SER A 198 -12.87 -7.53 -6.03
N GLU A 199 -13.23 -8.63 -6.67
CA GLU A 199 -13.50 -9.91 -6.01
C GLU A 199 -12.24 -10.44 -5.30
N ALA A 200 -11.09 -10.41 -5.98
CA ALA A 200 -9.81 -10.82 -5.38
C ALA A 200 -9.39 -9.93 -4.21
N VAL A 201 -9.61 -8.61 -4.31
CA VAL A 201 -9.19 -7.64 -3.28
C VAL A 201 -10.11 -7.64 -2.07
N TYR A 202 -11.43 -7.67 -2.26
CA TYR A 202 -12.41 -7.46 -1.18
C TYR A 202 -13.22 -8.68 -0.77
N TRP A 203 -13.39 -9.66 -1.66
CA TRP A 203 -14.29 -10.80 -1.43
C TRP A 203 -13.55 -12.09 -1.11
N ILE A 204 -12.24 -12.02 -0.87
CA ILE A 204 -11.47 -13.11 -0.30
C ILE A 204 -11.41 -12.98 1.22
N THR A 205 -11.73 -14.06 1.92
CA THR A 205 -11.54 -14.17 3.37
C THR A 205 -11.13 -15.59 3.70
N SER A 206 -10.02 -15.76 4.41
CA SER A 206 -9.57 -17.09 4.83
C SER A 206 -10.57 -17.67 5.84
N LYS A 207 -10.66 -19.01 5.90
CA LYS A 207 -11.44 -19.69 6.95
C LYS A 207 -11.02 -19.22 8.35
N ALA A 208 -9.71 -19.02 8.56
CA ALA A 208 -9.16 -18.57 9.82
C ALA A 208 -9.64 -17.16 10.19
N THR A 209 -9.54 -16.19 9.26
CA THR A 209 -10.07 -14.83 9.42
C THR A 209 -11.57 -14.83 9.69
N ALA A 210 -12.35 -15.67 8.99
CA ALA A 210 -13.80 -15.77 9.19
C ALA A 210 -14.16 -16.27 10.60
N LEU A 211 -13.53 -17.35 11.06
CA LEU A 211 -13.78 -17.92 12.39
C LEU A 211 -13.32 -16.97 13.50
N LEU A 212 -12.15 -16.33 13.34
CA LEU A 212 -11.65 -15.35 14.30
C LEU A 212 -12.54 -14.10 14.36
N SER A 213 -13.06 -13.65 13.21
CA SER A 213 -14.05 -12.56 13.15
C SER A 213 -15.30 -12.92 13.96
N GLY A 214 -15.85 -14.14 13.81
CA GLY A 214 -17.00 -14.58 14.60
C GLY A 214 -16.73 -14.63 16.11
N ALA A 215 -15.55 -15.13 16.50
CA ALA A 215 -15.12 -15.13 17.90
C ALA A 215 -14.98 -13.71 18.48
N CYS A 216 -14.48 -12.76 17.69
CA CYS A 216 -14.41 -11.35 18.10
C CYS A 216 -15.80 -10.73 18.27
N MET A 217 -16.67 -10.88 17.26
CA MET A 217 -18.00 -10.27 17.24
C MET A 217 -18.88 -10.76 18.39
N SER A 218 -18.80 -12.06 18.71
CA SER A 218 -19.54 -12.64 19.85
C SER A 218 -19.08 -12.14 21.23
N LYS A 219 -17.90 -11.51 21.33
CA LYS A 219 -17.31 -11.00 22.58
C LYS A 219 -17.32 -9.48 22.68
N CYS A 220 -17.93 -8.78 21.72
CA CYS A 220 -17.99 -7.33 21.71
C CYS A 220 -18.69 -6.80 22.97
N LYS A 221 -18.12 -5.74 23.53
CA LYS A 221 -18.70 -4.93 24.60
C LYS A 221 -18.85 -3.51 24.09
N PHE A 222 -19.86 -2.81 24.62
CA PHE A 222 -20.21 -1.47 24.19
C PHE A 222 -20.24 -0.52 25.39
N SER A 223 -19.91 0.75 25.14
CA SER A 223 -20.19 1.81 26.12
C SER A 223 -21.69 1.94 26.32
N SER A 224 -22.10 2.61 27.41
CA SER A 224 -23.52 2.93 27.65
C SER A 224 -24.16 3.71 26.49
N SER A 225 -23.39 4.54 25.78
CA SER A 225 -23.84 5.25 24.58
C SER A 225 -23.87 4.41 23.30
N GLY A 226 -23.23 3.24 23.29
CA GLY A 226 -23.01 2.44 22.08
C GLY A 226 -21.95 3.00 21.13
N GLU A 227 -21.37 4.17 21.43
CA GLU A 227 -20.39 4.84 20.56
C GLU A 227 -18.98 4.25 20.66
N ILE A 228 -18.67 3.47 21.70
CA ILE A 228 -17.39 2.77 21.83
C ILE A 228 -17.67 1.28 21.82
N VAL A 229 -16.99 0.54 20.95
CA VAL A 229 -16.96 -0.92 20.96
C VAL A 229 -15.56 -1.40 21.31
N TRP A 230 -15.48 -2.47 22.10
CA TRP A 230 -14.22 -3.17 22.29
C TRP A 230 -14.40 -4.68 22.38
N ALA A 231 -13.35 -5.41 22.00
CA ALA A 231 -13.27 -6.85 22.11
C ALA A 231 -11.83 -7.29 22.41
N THR A 232 -11.70 -8.46 23.02
CA THR A 232 -10.40 -9.11 23.27
C THR A 232 -10.36 -10.45 22.56
N LEU A 233 -9.35 -10.64 21.72
CA LEU A 233 -9.00 -11.93 21.13
C LEU A 233 -7.89 -12.57 21.95
N SER A 234 -8.21 -13.73 22.54
CA SER A 234 -7.26 -14.51 23.33
C SER A 234 -6.44 -15.47 22.47
N LEU A 235 -5.31 -15.95 22.97
CA LEU A 235 -4.51 -17.00 22.31
C LEU A 235 -5.33 -18.26 22.00
N SER A 236 -6.34 -18.56 22.83
CA SER A 236 -7.27 -19.67 22.60
C SER A 236 -8.15 -19.45 21.37
N ASP A 237 -8.57 -18.21 21.11
CA ASP A 237 -9.39 -17.87 19.94
C ASP A 237 -8.61 -18.05 18.64
N TYR A 238 -7.36 -17.56 18.61
CA TYR A 238 -6.43 -17.79 17.50
C TYR A 238 -6.22 -19.29 17.24
N LYS A 239 -5.93 -20.07 18.28
CA LYS A 239 -5.73 -21.51 18.17
C LYS A 239 -6.98 -22.24 17.62
N LYS A 240 -8.18 -21.89 18.09
CA LYS A 240 -9.44 -22.48 17.62
C LYS A 240 -9.75 -22.12 16.16
N ALA A 241 -9.44 -20.90 15.75
CA ALA A 241 -9.63 -20.43 14.39
C ALA A 241 -8.56 -20.97 13.42
N GLY A 242 -7.41 -21.45 13.93
CA GLY A 242 -6.23 -21.73 13.11
C GLY A 242 -5.66 -20.44 12.50
N ALA A 243 -5.77 -19.33 13.23
CA ALA A 243 -5.46 -17.99 12.76
C ALA A 243 -4.09 -17.50 13.24
N SER A 244 -3.48 -16.66 12.41
CA SER A 244 -2.30 -15.86 12.72
C SER A 244 -2.71 -14.45 13.15
N ASP A 245 -1.75 -13.62 13.54
CA ASP A 245 -2.06 -12.22 13.81
C ASP A 245 -2.63 -11.46 12.60
N ALA A 246 -2.13 -11.75 11.41
CA ALA A 246 -2.56 -11.06 10.18
C ALA A 246 -4.06 -11.23 9.94
N ASP A 247 -4.64 -12.36 10.36
CA ASP A 247 -6.08 -12.62 10.28
C ASP A 247 -6.92 -11.68 11.18
N ALA A 248 -6.31 -11.01 12.16
CA ALA A 248 -7.00 -10.09 13.06
C ALA A 248 -7.01 -8.63 12.59
N ASP A 249 -6.14 -8.27 11.64
CA ASP A 249 -6.07 -6.91 11.10
C ASP A 249 -7.41 -6.42 10.48
N PRO A 250 -8.13 -7.21 9.66
CA PRO A 250 -9.41 -6.75 9.10
C PRO A 250 -10.54 -6.67 10.14
N ILE A 251 -10.37 -7.24 11.34
CA ILE A 251 -11.44 -7.32 12.34
C ILE A 251 -11.69 -5.96 13.01
N ALA A 252 -10.64 -5.18 13.28
CA ALA A 252 -10.79 -3.85 13.88
C ALA A 252 -11.66 -2.91 13.03
N GLU A 253 -11.59 -3.07 11.71
CA GLU A 253 -12.39 -2.30 10.76
C GLU A 253 -13.86 -2.74 10.76
N LYS A 254 -14.12 -4.04 10.88
CA LYS A 254 -15.49 -4.57 11.04
C LYS A 254 -16.15 -4.04 12.32
N LEU A 255 -15.39 -3.92 13.42
CA LEU A 255 -15.90 -3.32 14.66
C LEU A 255 -16.28 -1.86 14.47
N ARG A 256 -15.45 -1.08 13.77
CA ARG A 256 -15.71 0.33 13.44
C ARG A 256 -16.94 0.52 12.54
N ALA A 257 -17.19 -0.44 11.66
CA ALA A 257 -18.33 -0.41 10.74
C ALA A 257 -19.70 -0.62 11.41
N ILE A 258 -19.74 -1.02 12.69
CA ILE A 258 -20.99 -1.18 13.44
C ILE A 258 -21.72 0.17 13.51
N GLN A 259 -23.03 0.15 13.22
CA GLN A 259 -23.87 1.35 13.27
C GLN A 259 -23.78 2.01 14.66
N GLY A 260 -23.58 3.33 14.70
CA GLY A 260 -23.44 4.10 15.93
C GLY A 260 -22.03 4.13 16.56
N VAL A 261 -21.17 3.15 16.29
CA VAL A 261 -19.81 3.07 16.88
C VAL A 261 -18.89 4.14 16.32
N LYS A 262 -18.43 5.08 17.14
CA LYS A 262 -17.42 6.10 16.81
C LYS A 262 -15.98 5.62 17.01
N ILE A 263 -15.75 4.79 18.03
CA ILE A 263 -14.43 4.29 18.40
C ILE A 263 -14.47 2.77 18.53
N ALA A 264 -13.55 2.08 17.86
CA ALA A 264 -13.34 0.64 17.96
C ALA A 264 -11.98 0.33 18.57
N ILE A 265 -11.96 -0.57 19.57
CA ILE A 265 -10.73 -1.01 20.25
C ILE A 265 -10.66 -2.54 20.22
N LEU A 266 -9.63 -3.08 19.56
CA LEU A 266 -9.35 -4.51 19.54
C LEU A 266 -8.09 -4.82 20.33
N PHE A 267 -8.24 -5.58 21.42
CA PHE A 267 -7.13 -6.12 22.20
C PHE A 267 -6.77 -7.51 21.66
N ARG A 268 -5.48 -7.76 21.38
CA ARG A 268 -4.99 -9.02 20.82
C ARG A 268 -3.87 -9.58 21.69
N GLU A 269 -4.05 -10.78 22.22
CA GLU A 269 -2.97 -11.47 22.92
C GLU A 269 -1.87 -11.90 21.94
N ARG A 270 -0.63 -11.52 22.22
CA ARG A 270 0.59 -11.99 21.53
C ARG A 270 1.25 -13.12 22.29
N THR A 271 1.28 -12.97 23.60
CA THR A 271 1.72 -13.95 24.58
C THR A 271 0.81 -13.82 25.81
N ASP A 272 1.06 -14.64 26.83
CA ASP A 272 0.43 -14.54 28.14
C ASP A 272 0.66 -13.18 28.84
N LYS A 273 1.65 -12.39 28.39
CA LYS A 273 2.07 -11.13 29.02
C LYS A 273 2.03 -9.91 28.10
N LEU A 274 1.72 -10.09 26.81
CA LEU A 274 1.78 -9.03 25.82
C LEU A 274 0.45 -8.92 25.07
N LEU A 275 -0.11 -7.72 25.10
CA LEU A 275 -1.30 -7.34 24.32
C LEU A 275 -0.90 -6.31 23.25
N ARG A 276 -1.30 -6.55 22.00
CA ARG A 276 -1.34 -5.52 20.96
C ARG A 276 -2.72 -4.89 20.97
N VAL A 277 -2.78 -3.56 20.92
CA VAL A 277 -4.02 -2.81 20.85
C VAL A 277 -4.16 -2.19 19.46
N SER A 278 -5.34 -2.31 18.87
CA SER A 278 -5.68 -1.63 17.61
C SER A 278 -6.86 -0.73 17.85
N MET A 279 -6.68 0.55 17.57
CA MET A 279 -7.70 1.57 17.70
C MET A 279 -8.07 2.09 16.31
N ARG A 280 -9.36 2.30 16.10
CA ARG A 280 -9.89 2.98 14.92
C ARG A 280 -11.01 3.93 15.33
N SER A 281 -11.13 5.04 14.63
CA SER A 281 -12.20 6.01 14.81
C SER A 281 -12.89 6.34 13.49
N LYS A 282 -14.12 6.81 13.58
CA LYS A 282 -14.80 7.53 12.50
C LYS A 282 -15.11 8.95 12.98
N GLU A 283 -15.14 9.88 12.04
CA GLU A 283 -15.67 11.24 12.28
C GLU A 283 -17.18 11.19 12.59
#